data_AF-A0A350YAJ7-F1
#
_entry.id   AF-A0A350YAJ7-F1
#
_cell.length_a   1.000
_cell.length_b   1.000
_cell.length_c   1.000
_cell.angle_alpha   90.00
_cell.angle_beta   90.00
_cell.angle_gamma   90.00
#
_symmetry.space_group_name_H-M   'P 1'
#
loop_
_entity.id
_entity.type
_entity.pdbx_description
1 polymer ?
#
loop_
_entity_poly.entity_id
_entity_poly.type
_entity_poly.pdbx_seq_one_letter_code
_entity_poly.pdbx_strand_id
1 'polypeptide(L)'
;MKWVYIAAGIALYVKFLVMPNPAPDLSLSIVQTLVQESGIPNAVTAVILRNRLYDTIFEVIVFTIAVMGAHFLLANERPSCAIYQFTDQPSIVMARLGATIAALVGIELAIRGHLSPGGGFAAGVAGGTAIGLIAITSSPEWMQGIYQRWHAATWEKISVLVFIILSVITLSGYELPHGELGALFSGGVVPLLNILVGIKVALGSWAAILIFIRYRGLL
;
A
#
# COMPACT_ATOMS: atom_id res chain seq x y z
N MET A 1 37.08 -13.35 -5.51
CA MET A 1 35.61 -13.34 -5.31
C MET A 1 34.95 -12.03 -5.76
N LYS A 2 35.36 -10.84 -5.27
CA LYS A 2 34.76 -9.54 -5.69
C LYS A 2 34.77 -9.28 -7.22
N TRP A 3 35.87 -9.63 -7.89
CA TRP A 3 36.02 -9.48 -9.35
C TRP A 3 35.04 -10.32 -10.18
N VAL A 4 34.59 -11.46 -9.65
CA VAL A 4 33.61 -12.33 -10.32
C VAL A 4 32.24 -11.66 -10.30
N TYR A 5 31.85 -11.04 -9.18
CA TYR A 5 30.59 -10.28 -9.08
C TYR A 5 30.60 -9.03 -9.96
N ILE A 6 31.72 -8.32 -10.03
CA ILE A 6 31.87 -7.15 -10.90
C ILE A 6 31.78 -7.57 -12.37
N ALA A 7 32.49 -8.62 -12.78
CA ALA A 7 32.42 -9.15 -14.13
C ALA A 7 31.01 -9.64 -14.50
N ALA A 8 30.33 -10.34 -13.57
CA ALA A 8 28.95 -10.76 -13.76
C ALA A 8 27.99 -9.56 -13.90
N GLY A 9 28.17 -8.51 -13.10
CA GLY A 9 27.38 -7.28 -13.20
C GLY A 9 27.56 -6.55 -14.54
N ILE A 10 28.80 -6.43 -15.01
CA ILE A 10 29.12 -5.85 -16.32
C ILE A 10 28.52 -6.70 -17.45
N ALA A 11 28.66 -8.02 -17.39
CA ALA A 11 28.10 -8.92 -18.38
C ALA A 11 26.56 -8.82 -18.45
N LEU A 12 25.88 -8.68 -17.30
CA LEU A 12 24.45 -8.52 -17.21
C LEU A 12 24.01 -7.16 -17.79
N TYR A 13 24.76 -6.08 -17.51
CA TYR A 13 24.52 -4.75 -18.07
C TYR A 13 24.70 -4.71 -19.59
N VAL A 14 25.78 -5.29 -20.11
CA VAL A 14 26.04 -5.40 -21.55
C VAL A 14 24.96 -6.25 -22.23
N LYS A 15 24.50 -7.34 -21.60
CA LYS A 15 23.39 -8.14 -22.11
C LYS A 15 22.11 -7.30 -22.29
N PHE A 16 21.78 -6.44 -21.33
CA PHE A 16 20.62 -5.54 -21.42
C PHE A 16 20.76 -4.48 -22.51
N LEU A 17 21.98 -4.00 -22.79
CA LEU A 17 22.22 -3.01 -23.84
C LEU A 17 22.17 -3.61 -25.26
N VAL A 18 22.65 -4.84 -25.41
CA VAL A 18 22.88 -5.45 -26.73
C VAL A 18 21.70 -6.30 -27.21
N MET A 19 20.88 -6.87 -26.30
CA MET A 19 19.69 -7.58 -26.73
C MET A 19 18.60 -6.59 -27.17
N PRO A 20 18.22 -6.56 -28.46
CA PRO A 20 16.96 -5.96 -28.85
C PRO A 20 15.88 -6.74 -28.12
N ASN A 21 14.93 -6.06 -27.52
CA ASN A 21 13.70 -6.68 -27.03
C ASN A 21 12.67 -6.51 -28.15
N PRO A 22 12.61 -7.42 -29.15
CA PRO A 22 11.64 -7.27 -30.22
C PRO A 22 10.26 -7.38 -29.57
N ALA A 23 9.56 -6.26 -29.48
CA ALA A 23 8.18 -6.27 -29.06
C ALA A 23 7.41 -7.13 -30.09
N PRO A 24 6.68 -8.16 -29.68
CA PRO A 24 5.87 -8.93 -30.60
C PRO A 24 4.87 -7.97 -31.27
N ASP A 25 4.79 -8.04 -32.60
CA ASP A 25 3.90 -7.23 -33.41
C ASP A 25 2.46 -7.77 -33.20
N LEU A 26 1.84 -7.35 -32.10
CA LEU A 26 0.50 -7.76 -31.69
C LEU A 26 -0.54 -6.91 -32.44
N SER A 27 -1.57 -7.58 -32.98
CA SER A 27 -2.70 -6.93 -33.68
C SER A 27 -3.52 -5.97 -32.80
N LEU A 28 -3.38 -6.09 -31.48
CA LEU A 28 -3.87 -5.15 -30.47
C LEU A 28 -2.68 -4.65 -29.66
N SER A 29 -2.70 -3.37 -29.29
CA SER A 29 -1.78 -2.86 -28.28
C SER A 29 -1.94 -3.70 -27.01
N ILE A 30 -0.83 -4.18 -26.42
CA ILE A 30 -0.80 -4.96 -25.17
C ILE A 30 -1.72 -4.35 -24.10
N VAL A 31 -1.78 -3.02 -24.05
CA VAL A 31 -2.60 -2.26 -23.11
C VAL A 31 -4.10 -2.47 -23.36
N GLN A 32 -4.54 -2.52 -24.62
CA GLN A 32 -5.95 -2.74 -24.96
C GLN A 32 -6.40 -4.14 -24.59
N THR A 33 -5.56 -5.16 -24.83
CA THR A 33 -5.83 -6.54 -24.41
C THR A 33 -5.96 -6.63 -22.89
N LEU A 34 -5.04 -6.00 -22.14
CA LEU A 34 -5.12 -5.96 -20.67
C LEU A 34 -6.42 -5.32 -20.17
N VAL A 35 -6.83 -4.20 -20.75
CA VAL A 35 -8.07 -3.50 -20.36
C VAL A 35 -9.31 -4.33 -20.68
N GLN A 36 -9.34 -5.01 -21.84
CA GLN A 36 -10.46 -5.86 -22.22
C GLN A 36 -10.58 -7.11 -21.34
N GLU A 37 -9.47 -7.80 -21.07
CA GLU A 37 -9.48 -9.02 -20.26
C GLU A 37 -9.76 -8.75 -18.78
N SER A 38 -9.27 -7.62 -18.26
CA SER A 38 -9.45 -7.27 -16.85
C SER A 38 -10.77 -6.57 -16.55
N GLY A 39 -11.48 -6.09 -17.57
CA GLY A 39 -12.74 -5.36 -17.42
C GLY A 39 -12.62 -4.02 -16.69
N ILE A 40 -11.40 -3.46 -16.57
CA ILE A 40 -11.14 -2.17 -15.91
C ILE A 40 -10.27 -1.27 -16.78
N PRO A 41 -10.51 0.06 -16.77
CA PRO A 41 -9.77 0.99 -17.61
C PRO A 41 -8.33 1.23 -17.12
N ASN A 42 -8.03 1.02 -15.84
CA ASN A 42 -6.67 1.17 -15.31
C ASN A 42 -5.81 -0.08 -15.59
N ALA A 43 -5.02 -0.02 -16.66
CA ALA A 43 -4.13 -1.10 -17.07
C ALA A 43 -3.03 -1.43 -16.02
N VAL A 44 -2.56 -0.44 -15.24
CA VAL A 44 -1.56 -0.69 -14.19
C VAL A 44 -2.18 -1.52 -13.08
N THR A 45 -3.38 -1.14 -12.62
CA THR A 45 -4.13 -1.89 -11.62
C THR A 45 -4.46 -3.30 -12.10
N ALA A 46 -4.81 -3.45 -13.38
CA ALA A 46 -5.02 -4.76 -14.01
C ALA A 46 -3.74 -5.63 -13.93
N VAL A 47 -2.57 -5.07 -14.24
CA VAL A 47 -1.32 -5.82 -14.13
C VAL A 47 -1.04 -6.22 -12.68
N ILE A 48 -1.09 -5.29 -11.72
CA ILE A 48 -0.64 -5.58 -10.34
C ILE A 48 -1.67 -6.37 -9.52
N LEU A 49 -2.98 -6.24 -9.78
CA LEU A 49 -4.04 -6.93 -9.02
C LEU A 49 -4.65 -8.15 -9.74
N ARG A 50 -4.25 -8.43 -10.99
CA ARG A 50 -4.67 -9.63 -11.73
C ARG A 50 -3.48 -10.44 -12.22
N ASN A 51 -2.70 -9.93 -13.18
CA ASN A 51 -1.67 -10.73 -13.87
C ASN A 51 -0.42 -10.99 -13.02
N ARG A 52 0.00 -9.99 -12.24
CA ARG A 52 1.15 -10.01 -11.34
C ARG A 52 0.71 -9.88 -9.89
N LEU A 53 -0.46 -10.44 -9.56
CA LEU A 53 -1.01 -10.39 -8.20
C LEU A 53 -0.07 -10.98 -7.15
N TYR A 54 0.73 -11.98 -7.54
CA TYR A 54 1.77 -12.56 -6.67
C TYR A 54 2.80 -11.52 -6.20
N ASP A 55 3.16 -10.53 -7.02
CA ASP A 55 4.09 -9.47 -6.62
C ASP A 55 3.46 -8.60 -5.53
N THR A 56 2.19 -8.22 -5.69
CA THR A 56 1.42 -7.48 -4.67
C THR A 56 1.31 -8.28 -3.36
N ILE A 57 1.17 -9.61 -3.42
CA ILE A 57 1.22 -10.47 -2.22
C ILE A 57 2.57 -10.33 -1.51
N PHE A 58 3.68 -10.42 -2.25
CA PHE A 58 5.02 -10.25 -1.67
C PHE A 58 5.30 -8.83 -1.18
N GLU A 59 4.70 -7.81 -1.76
CA GLU A 59 4.77 -6.44 -1.23
C GLU A 59 4.06 -6.32 0.12
N VAL A 60 2.84 -6.87 0.26
CA VAL A 60 2.07 -6.87 1.52
C VAL A 60 2.78 -7.67 2.62
N ILE A 61 3.14 -8.92 2.31
CA ILE A 61 4.46 -9.51 2.57
C ILE A 61 5.48 -8.71 3.39
N VAL A 62 6.44 -8.19 2.61
CA VAL A 62 7.61 -7.44 3.03
C VAL A 62 7.21 -6.24 3.89
N PHE A 63 6.13 -5.52 3.55
CA PHE A 63 5.67 -4.38 4.34
C PHE A 63 5.27 -4.80 5.76
N THR A 64 4.56 -5.92 5.91
CA THR A 64 4.20 -6.47 7.23
C THR A 64 5.44 -6.85 8.04
N ILE A 65 6.41 -7.51 7.39
CA ILE A 65 7.68 -7.87 8.02
C ILE A 65 8.45 -6.62 8.45
N ALA A 66 8.46 -5.56 7.64
CA ALA A 66 9.13 -4.31 7.98
C ALA A 66 8.54 -3.64 9.24
N VAL A 67 7.20 -3.55 9.33
CA VAL A 67 6.52 -3.00 10.51
C VAL A 67 6.78 -3.86 11.75
N MET A 68 6.68 -5.19 11.62
CA MET A 68 7.01 -6.12 12.71
C MET A 68 8.48 -6.02 13.13
N GLY A 69 9.39 -5.88 12.18
CA GLY A 69 10.82 -5.69 12.43
C GLY A 69 11.10 -4.40 13.20
N ALA A 70 10.46 -3.29 12.81
CA ALA A 70 10.56 -2.03 13.55
C ALA A 70 10.04 -2.19 15.00
N HIS A 71 8.90 -2.86 15.18
CA HIS A 71 8.38 -3.17 16.52
C HIS A 71 9.36 -4.02 17.33
N PHE A 72 9.91 -5.08 16.74
CA PHE A 72 10.85 -5.98 17.40
C PHE A 72 12.14 -5.27 17.82
N LEU A 73 12.73 -4.46 16.93
CA LEU A 73 13.96 -3.74 17.20
C LEU A 73 13.79 -2.68 18.29
N LEU A 74 12.61 -2.05 18.38
CA LEU A 74 12.34 -0.99 19.34
C LEU A 74 11.67 -1.49 20.64
N ALA A 75 11.34 -2.78 20.74
CA ALA A 75 10.59 -3.33 21.88
C ALA A 75 11.30 -3.16 23.24
N ASN A 76 12.64 -3.17 23.26
CA ASN A 76 13.46 -3.07 24.47
C ASN A 76 14.04 -1.66 24.69
N GLU A 77 13.72 -0.71 23.81
CA GLU A 77 14.19 0.66 23.94
C GLU A 77 13.38 1.40 25.02
N ARG A 78 13.99 2.44 25.60
CA ARG A 78 13.26 3.30 26.54
C ARG A 78 12.34 4.24 25.73
N PRO A 79 11.05 4.38 26.09
CA PRO A 79 10.18 5.37 25.47
C PRO A 79 10.80 6.77 25.56
N SER A 80 10.62 7.58 24.51
CA SER A 80 11.13 8.95 24.50
C SER A 80 10.45 9.78 25.60
N CYS A 81 11.24 10.52 26.38
CA CYS A 81 10.73 11.46 27.38
C CYS A 81 10.28 12.79 26.76
N ALA A 82 10.73 13.09 25.54
CA ALA A 82 10.39 14.30 24.81
C ALA A 82 9.59 13.92 23.56
N ILE A 83 8.30 14.22 23.58
CA ILE A 83 7.44 14.13 22.41
C ILE A 83 6.93 15.55 22.14
N TYR A 84 7.54 16.24 21.18
CA TYR A 84 7.13 17.57 20.79
C TYR A 84 5.91 17.50 19.87
N GLN A 85 4.87 18.25 20.19
CA GLN A 85 3.68 18.38 19.37
C GLN A 85 3.55 19.83 18.92
N PHE A 86 2.82 20.07 17.84
CA PHE A 86 2.46 21.44 17.50
C PHE A 86 1.61 22.05 18.61
N THR A 87 2.10 23.16 19.15
CA THR A 87 1.44 23.91 20.22
C THR A 87 0.67 25.11 19.67
N ASP A 88 1.03 25.59 18.49
CA ASP A 88 0.40 26.76 17.87
C ASP A 88 -0.89 26.36 17.13
N GLN A 89 -1.93 27.16 17.34
CA GLN A 89 -3.25 26.92 16.75
C GLN A 89 -3.24 26.87 15.21
N PRO A 90 -2.53 27.75 14.48
CA PRO A 90 -2.50 27.71 13.03
C PRO A 90 -1.96 26.39 12.48
N SER A 91 -0.85 25.88 13.01
CA SER A 91 -0.26 24.61 12.55
C SER A 91 -1.15 23.41 12.88
N ILE A 92 -1.80 23.42 14.06
CA ILE A 92 -2.76 22.37 14.43
C ILE A 92 -3.93 22.34 13.45
N VAL A 93 -4.53 23.49 13.14
CA VAL A 93 -5.66 23.59 12.21
C VAL A 93 -5.24 23.14 10.81
N MET A 94 -4.08 23.58 10.33
CA MET A 94 -3.57 23.22 9.00
C MET A 94 -3.28 21.73 8.88
N ALA A 95 -2.63 21.13 9.88
CA ALA A 95 -2.34 19.70 9.90
C ALA A 95 -3.62 18.86 9.96
N ARG A 96 -4.63 19.26 10.76
CA ARG A 96 -5.92 18.57 10.81
C ARG A 96 -6.71 18.68 9.51
N LEU A 97 -6.69 19.85 8.87
CA LEU A 97 -7.30 20.03 7.55
C LEU A 97 -6.60 19.15 6.50
N GLY A 98 -5.26 19.15 6.50
CA GLY A 98 -4.46 18.29 5.64
C GLY A 98 -4.76 16.81 5.88
N ALA A 99 -4.93 16.40 7.15
CA ALA A 99 -5.31 15.04 7.49
C ALA A 99 -6.68 14.65 6.92
N THR A 100 -7.68 15.53 7.03
CA THR A 100 -9.00 15.31 6.45
C THR A 100 -8.93 15.16 4.93
N ILE A 101 -8.19 16.04 4.24
CA ILE A 101 -8.02 15.96 2.78
C ILE A 101 -7.31 14.65 2.39
N ALA A 102 -6.21 14.30 3.08
CA ALA A 102 -5.46 13.08 2.82
C ALA A 102 -6.32 11.82 3.05
N ALA A 103 -7.18 11.81 4.08
CA ALA A 103 -8.11 10.72 4.33
C ALA A 103 -9.15 10.58 3.22
N LEU A 104 -9.73 11.70 2.75
CA LEU A 104 -10.68 11.69 1.63
C LEU A 104 -10.05 11.20 0.33
N VAL A 105 -8.83 11.66 0.03
CA VAL A 105 -8.06 11.16 -1.12
C VAL A 105 -7.76 9.68 -0.98
N GLY A 106 -7.36 9.22 0.21
CA GLY A 106 -7.13 7.80 0.48
C GLY A 106 -8.37 6.95 0.22
N ILE A 107 -9.55 7.41 0.65
CA ILE A 107 -10.83 6.72 0.39
C ILE A 107 -11.15 6.70 -1.10
N GLU A 108 -11.01 7.83 -1.81
CA GLU A 108 -11.25 7.89 -3.26
C GLU A 108 -10.33 6.92 -4.03
N LEU A 109 -9.05 6.89 -3.69
CA LEU A 109 -8.08 5.98 -4.31
C LEU A 109 -8.36 4.51 -4.00
N ALA A 110 -8.86 4.20 -2.80
CA ALA A 110 -9.24 2.85 -2.42
C ALA A 110 -10.47 2.36 -3.21
N ILE A 111 -11.47 3.23 -3.38
CA ILE A 111 -12.72 2.88 -4.05
C ILE A 111 -12.58 2.88 -5.57
N ARG A 112 -11.83 3.83 -6.16
CA ARG A 112 -11.77 4.06 -7.61
C ARG A 112 -10.40 3.80 -8.24
N GLY A 113 -9.46 3.21 -7.52
CA GLY A 113 -8.11 2.91 -8.04
C GLY A 113 -8.08 1.96 -9.25
N HIS A 114 -9.15 1.22 -9.53
CA HIS A 114 -9.32 0.45 -10.77
C HIS A 114 -9.86 1.28 -11.94
N LEU A 115 -10.44 2.46 -11.68
CA LEU A 115 -10.99 3.37 -12.68
C LEU A 115 -10.04 4.51 -13.05
N SER A 116 -9.23 4.96 -12.10
CA SER A 116 -8.31 6.10 -12.24
C SER A 116 -6.89 5.74 -11.80
N PRO A 117 -5.86 6.54 -12.16
CA PRO A 117 -4.50 6.35 -11.68
C PRO A 117 -4.45 6.36 -10.14
N GLY A 118 -3.71 5.40 -9.56
CA GLY A 118 -3.66 5.21 -8.11
C GLY A 118 -3.57 3.73 -7.74
N GLY A 119 -4.38 3.32 -6.76
CA GLY A 119 -4.47 1.95 -6.28
C GLY A 119 -4.40 1.84 -4.76
N GLY A 120 -4.43 0.61 -4.26
CA GLY A 120 -4.54 0.30 -2.84
C GLY A 120 -3.34 0.80 -2.03
N PHE A 121 -2.12 0.63 -2.55
CA PHE A 121 -0.93 1.14 -1.85
C PHE A 121 -0.95 2.67 -1.71
N ALA A 122 -1.27 3.39 -2.79
CA ALA A 122 -1.38 4.85 -2.75
C ALA A 122 -2.49 5.30 -1.78
N ALA A 123 -3.63 4.62 -1.79
CA ALA A 123 -4.72 4.84 -0.85
C ALA A 123 -4.26 4.67 0.61
N GLY A 124 -3.52 3.60 0.89
CA GLY A 124 -3.01 3.32 2.22
C GLY A 124 -1.94 4.31 2.68
N VAL A 125 -1.06 4.78 1.78
CA VAL A 125 -0.07 5.83 2.10
C VAL A 125 -0.77 7.17 2.37
N ALA A 126 -1.80 7.53 1.61
CA ALA A 126 -2.60 8.72 1.88
C ALA A 126 -3.32 8.62 3.24
N GLY A 127 -3.88 7.44 3.56
CA GLY A 127 -4.46 7.15 4.88
C GLY A 127 -3.43 7.22 6.01
N GLY A 128 -2.24 6.63 5.82
CA GLY A 128 -1.13 6.71 6.78
C GLY A 128 -0.64 8.14 6.99
N THR A 129 -0.63 8.96 5.93
CA THR A 129 -0.31 10.39 5.99
C THR A 129 -1.34 11.15 6.81
N ALA A 130 -2.63 10.87 6.62
CA ALA A 130 -3.69 11.45 7.43
C ALA A 130 -3.50 11.13 8.92
N ILE A 131 -3.18 9.87 9.23
CA ILE A 131 -2.92 9.43 10.61
C ILE A 131 -1.67 10.12 11.18
N GLY A 132 -0.60 10.25 10.40
CA GLY A 132 0.62 10.95 10.80
C GLY A 132 0.38 12.43 11.13
N LEU A 133 -0.42 13.12 10.31
CA LEU A 133 -0.80 14.52 10.55
C LEU A 133 -1.67 14.68 11.81
N ILE A 134 -2.53 13.71 12.12
CA ILE A 134 -3.23 13.68 13.41
C ILE A 134 -2.25 13.40 14.55
N ALA A 135 -1.25 12.54 14.35
CA ALA A 135 -0.27 12.17 15.36
C ALA A 135 0.62 13.31 15.82
N ILE A 136 0.97 14.24 14.93
CA ILE A 136 1.76 15.43 15.31
C ILE A 136 0.96 16.51 16.04
N THR A 137 -0.39 16.41 16.05
CA THR A 137 -1.30 17.39 16.66
C THR A 137 -2.10 16.85 17.84
N SER A 138 -1.87 15.59 18.23
CA SER A 138 -2.68 14.88 19.22
C SER A 138 -1.78 14.10 20.17
N SER A 139 -2.27 13.79 21.37
CA SER A 139 -1.49 13.03 22.33
C SER A 139 -1.27 11.58 21.88
N PRO A 140 -0.04 11.04 21.97
CA PRO A 140 0.27 9.65 21.65
C PRO A 140 -0.57 8.66 22.44
N GLU A 141 -0.88 8.96 23.71
CA GLU A 141 -1.69 8.12 24.59
C GLU A 141 -3.13 7.99 24.06
N TRP A 142 -3.70 9.09 23.57
CA TRP A 142 -5.04 9.09 23.00
C TRP A 142 -5.08 8.27 21.71
N MET A 143 -4.09 8.42 20.83
CA MET A 143 -4.02 7.64 19.60
C MET A 143 -3.80 6.16 19.86
N GLN A 144 -2.91 5.82 20.80
CA GLN A 144 -2.69 4.45 21.23
C GLN A 144 -3.99 3.85 21.81
N GLY A 145 -4.74 4.64 22.59
CA GLY A 145 -6.05 4.25 23.12
C GLY A 145 -7.07 3.95 22.01
N ILE A 146 -7.10 4.74 20.93
CA ILE A 146 -7.96 4.46 19.78
C ILE A 146 -7.50 3.20 19.05
N TYR A 147 -6.20 3.06 18.78
CA TYR A 147 -5.62 1.90 18.09
C TYR A 147 -5.99 0.59 18.81
N GLN A 148 -5.92 0.58 20.14
CA GLN A 148 -6.31 -0.56 20.97
C GLN A 148 -7.82 -0.76 21.02
N ARG A 149 -8.62 0.31 21.22
CA ARG A 149 -10.09 0.23 21.28
C ARG A 149 -10.68 -0.37 20.01
N TRP A 150 -10.17 0.05 18.85
CA TRP A 150 -10.62 -0.44 17.55
C TRP A 150 -9.99 -1.77 17.14
N HIS A 151 -9.11 -2.34 17.97
CA HIS A 151 -8.38 -3.57 17.65
C HIS A 151 -7.70 -3.50 16.27
N ALA A 152 -7.08 -2.36 15.95
CA ALA A 152 -6.52 -2.08 14.63
C ALA A 152 -5.53 -3.17 14.16
N ALA A 153 -4.70 -3.70 15.06
CA ALA A 153 -3.79 -4.82 14.76
C ALA A 153 -4.53 -6.11 14.34
N THR A 154 -5.71 -6.37 14.91
CA THR A 154 -6.53 -7.53 14.56
C THR A 154 -7.14 -7.33 13.17
N TRP A 155 -7.69 -6.14 12.89
CA TRP A 155 -8.20 -5.80 11.56
C TRP A 155 -7.13 -5.83 10.48
N GLU A 156 -5.92 -5.40 10.80
CA GLU A 156 -4.77 -5.51 9.90
C GLU A 156 -4.51 -6.97 9.51
N LYS A 157 -4.42 -7.88 10.50
CA LYS A 157 -4.19 -9.31 10.25
C LYS A 157 -5.33 -9.96 9.47
N ILE A 158 -6.58 -9.62 9.81
CA ILE A 158 -7.76 -10.09 9.08
C ILE A 158 -7.71 -9.61 7.63
N SER A 159 -7.39 -8.34 7.40
CA SER A 159 -7.28 -7.76 6.06
C SER A 159 -6.21 -8.48 5.22
N VAL A 160 -5.03 -8.78 5.79
CA VAL A 160 -3.99 -9.58 5.11
C VAL A 160 -4.49 -10.98 4.78
N LEU A 161 -5.11 -11.65 5.75
CA LEU A 161 -5.58 -13.03 5.57
C LEU A 161 -6.62 -13.10 4.46
N VAL A 162 -7.62 -12.23 4.50
CA VAL A 162 -8.66 -12.13 3.47
C VAL A 162 -8.04 -11.79 2.11
N PHE A 163 -7.10 -10.84 2.07
CA PHE A 163 -6.40 -10.48 0.83
C PHE A 163 -5.63 -11.67 0.23
N ILE A 164 -4.88 -12.43 1.05
CA ILE A 164 -4.12 -13.60 0.58
C ILE A 164 -5.08 -14.68 0.07
N ILE A 165 -6.15 -14.99 0.81
CA ILE A 165 -7.14 -16.00 0.40
C ILE A 165 -7.77 -15.63 -0.94
N LEU A 166 -8.26 -14.40 -1.08
CA LEU A 166 -8.84 -13.92 -2.33
C LEU A 166 -7.82 -13.94 -3.46
N SER A 167 -6.58 -13.55 -3.18
CA SER A 167 -5.53 -13.54 -4.20
C SER A 167 -5.18 -14.94 -4.69
N VAL A 168 -5.14 -15.94 -3.80
CA VAL A 168 -4.92 -17.35 -4.18
C VAL A 168 -6.09 -17.87 -5.00
N ILE A 169 -7.33 -17.54 -4.64
CA ILE A 169 -8.52 -17.92 -5.41
C ILE A 169 -8.45 -17.31 -6.83
N THR A 170 -8.12 -16.02 -6.94
CA THR A 170 -7.97 -15.33 -8.23
C THR A 170 -6.83 -15.94 -9.07
N LEU A 171 -5.66 -16.20 -8.47
CA LEU A 171 -4.54 -16.86 -9.15
C LEU A 171 -4.83 -18.31 -9.56
N SER A 172 -5.79 -18.97 -8.91
CA SER A 172 -6.25 -20.31 -9.30
C SER A 172 -7.19 -20.30 -10.52
N GLY A 173 -7.50 -19.12 -11.06
CA GLY A 173 -8.34 -18.94 -12.25
C GLY A 173 -9.83 -18.71 -11.96
N TYR A 174 -10.22 -18.56 -10.69
CA TYR A 174 -11.59 -18.20 -10.34
C TYR A 174 -11.78 -16.68 -10.46
N GLU A 175 -12.50 -16.25 -11.50
CA GLU A 175 -12.83 -14.84 -11.74
C GLU A 175 -14.31 -14.58 -11.53
N LEU A 176 -14.62 -13.51 -10.80
CA LEU A 176 -15.99 -13.00 -10.70
C LEU A 176 -16.38 -12.28 -12.00
N PRO A 177 -17.69 -12.19 -12.31
CA PRO A 177 -18.16 -11.42 -13.45
C PRO A 177 -17.63 -9.97 -13.39
N HIS A 178 -17.03 -9.52 -14.51
CA HIS A 178 -16.32 -8.24 -14.58
C HIS A 178 -17.23 -7.00 -14.56
N GLY A 179 -18.56 -7.16 -14.66
CA GLY A 179 -19.50 -6.04 -14.71
C GLY A 179 -19.34 -5.19 -15.99
N GLU A 180 -19.84 -3.96 -15.95
CA GLU A 180 -19.70 -3.00 -17.05
C GLU A 180 -18.38 -2.22 -16.94
N LEU A 181 -17.62 -2.15 -18.03
CA LEU A 181 -16.34 -1.44 -18.06
C LEU A 181 -16.55 0.04 -17.70
N GLY A 182 -15.82 0.51 -16.69
CA GLY A 182 -15.91 1.90 -16.20
C GLY A 182 -16.93 2.11 -15.08
N ALA A 183 -17.77 1.12 -14.77
CA ALA A 183 -18.65 1.17 -13.61
C ALA A 183 -17.86 0.98 -12.30
N LEU A 184 -18.44 1.43 -11.18
CA LEU A 184 -17.80 1.27 -9.85
C LEU A 184 -17.56 -0.20 -9.52
N PHE A 185 -18.56 -1.04 -9.79
CA PHE A 185 -18.49 -2.50 -9.61
C PHE A 185 -18.04 -3.16 -10.93
N SER A 186 -16.83 -2.81 -11.36
CA SER A 186 -16.16 -3.41 -12.52
C SER A 186 -14.87 -4.13 -12.11
N GLY A 187 -14.40 -5.08 -12.92
CA GLY A 187 -13.15 -5.80 -12.64
C GLY A 187 -13.26 -6.95 -11.63
N GLY A 188 -14.48 -7.41 -11.35
CA GLY A 188 -14.70 -8.56 -10.47
C GLY A 188 -14.16 -8.35 -9.05
N VAL A 189 -13.12 -9.10 -8.67
CA VAL A 189 -12.50 -9.07 -7.33
C VAL A 189 -11.53 -7.90 -7.15
N VAL A 190 -11.08 -7.25 -8.24
CA VAL A 190 -10.03 -6.22 -8.21
C VAL A 190 -10.34 -5.04 -7.27
N PRO A 191 -11.55 -4.43 -7.28
CA PRO A 191 -11.86 -3.34 -6.35
C PRO A 191 -11.76 -3.76 -4.88
N LEU A 192 -12.14 -5.00 -4.56
CA LEU A 192 -12.06 -5.54 -3.20
C LEU A 192 -10.60 -5.73 -2.76
N LEU A 193 -9.76 -6.29 -3.64
CA LEU A 193 -8.32 -6.41 -3.38
C LEU A 193 -7.69 -5.02 -3.17
N ASN A 194 -8.10 -4.04 -3.99
CA ASN A 194 -7.62 -2.66 -3.89
C ASN A 194 -7.93 -2.03 -2.53
N ILE A 195 -9.17 -2.19 -2.04
CA ILE A 195 -9.59 -1.71 -0.72
C ILE A 195 -8.83 -2.43 0.39
N LEU A 196 -8.68 -3.75 0.31
CA LEU A 196 -7.98 -4.53 1.32
C LEU A 196 -6.50 -4.12 1.44
N VAL A 197 -5.81 -3.93 0.31
CA VAL A 197 -4.44 -3.42 0.30
C VAL A 197 -4.39 -2.03 0.93
N GLY A 198 -5.31 -1.13 0.59
CA GLY A 198 -5.38 0.20 1.18
C GLY A 198 -5.57 0.19 2.69
N ILE A 199 -6.50 -0.62 3.20
CA ILE A 199 -6.72 -0.80 4.64
C ILE A 199 -5.46 -1.32 5.31
N LYS A 200 -4.86 -2.39 4.77
CA LYS A 200 -3.64 -2.99 5.32
C LYS A 200 -2.50 -1.97 5.40
N VAL A 201 -2.24 -1.24 4.32
CA VAL A 201 -1.13 -0.28 4.27
C VAL A 201 -1.38 0.90 5.21
N ALA A 202 -2.62 1.40 5.30
CA ALA A 202 -2.97 2.45 6.26
C ALA A 202 -2.78 2.01 7.72
N LEU A 203 -3.27 0.81 8.09
CA LEU A 203 -3.14 0.27 9.45
C LEU A 203 -1.69 -0.05 9.81
N GLY A 204 -0.92 -0.60 8.87
CA GLY A 204 0.51 -0.86 9.09
C GLY A 204 1.32 0.43 9.21
N SER A 205 0.98 1.46 8.42
CA SER A 205 1.58 2.80 8.55
C SER A 205 1.25 3.44 9.89
N TRP A 206 0.01 3.31 10.37
CA TRP A 206 -0.38 3.76 11.72
C TRP A 206 0.47 3.08 12.79
N ALA A 207 0.58 1.75 12.76
CA ALA A 207 1.39 1.01 13.71
C ALA A 207 2.85 1.49 13.70
N ALA A 208 3.46 1.63 12.51
CA ALA A 208 4.82 2.14 12.38
C ALA A 208 4.98 3.54 12.98
N ILE A 209 4.09 4.49 12.63
CA ILE A 209 4.12 5.86 13.15
C ILE A 209 4.05 5.87 14.68
N LEU A 210 3.14 5.12 15.29
CA LEU A 210 3.02 5.08 16.75
C LEU A 210 4.25 4.49 17.42
N ILE A 211 4.85 3.44 16.84
CA ILE A 211 6.08 2.84 17.35
C ILE A 211 7.21 3.87 17.32
N PHE A 212 7.41 4.57 16.19
CA PHE A 212 8.46 5.56 16.07
C PHE A 212 8.24 6.75 17.00
N ILE A 213 7.02 7.29 17.09
CA ILE A 213 6.69 8.38 18.01
C ILE A 213 6.98 7.98 19.46
N ARG A 214 6.61 6.75 19.85
CA ARG A 214 6.80 6.27 21.22
C ARG A 214 8.28 6.14 21.61
N TYR A 215 9.13 5.64 20.72
CA TYR A 215 10.53 5.33 21.07
C TYR A 215 11.56 6.35 20.58
N ARG A 216 11.22 7.16 19.58
CA ARG A 216 12.12 8.19 19.01
C ARG A 216 11.58 9.61 19.16
N GLY A 217 10.33 9.76 19.59
CA GLY A 217 9.67 11.05 19.71
C GLY A 217 9.21 11.62 18.37
N LEU A 218 8.67 12.83 18.46
CA LEU A 218 8.48 13.74 17.34
C LEU A 218 9.54 14.82 17.54
N LEU A 219 10.32 15.11 16.48
CA LEU A 219 11.50 15.99 16.45
C LEU A 219 11.47 17.11 17.51
#